data_AF-A0A3C2E465-F1
#
_entry.id   AF-A0A3C2E465-F1
#
_cell.length_a   1.000
_cell.length_b   1.000
_cell.length_c   1.000
_cell.angle_alpha   90.00
_cell.angle_beta   90.00
_cell.angle_gamma   90.00
#
_symmetry.space_group_name_H-M   'P 1'
#
loop_
_entity.id
_entity.type
_entity.pdbx_description
1 polymer ?
#
loop_
_entity_poly.entity_id
_entity_poly.type
_entity_poly.pdbx_seq_one_letter_code
_entity_poly.pdbx_strand_id
1 'polypeptide(L)'
;MLVLLSPAKRLNFDPSAHTLGTTRPALIDRTADLSRATAKLSKRKIKTMMDLSDDLAELNWQRFQALDPDSTDGKPAALAFAGEVYRGLNAEGLTDADLTWAQDHLRILSGLYGVLRPLDVIQPYRLEMGRKIKTKKGESLYDFWGSDIAAELNEAL
;
A
#
# COMPACT_ATOMS: atom_id res chain seq x y z
N MET A 1 22.21 0.52 2.67
CA MET A 1 21.81 -0.62 1.81
C MET A 1 20.31 -0.78 1.96
N LEU A 2 19.57 -0.81 0.86
CA LEU A 2 18.10 -0.84 0.88
C LEU A 2 17.57 -2.12 0.21
N VAL A 3 16.66 -2.81 0.91
CA VAL A 3 15.93 -3.97 0.40
C VAL A 3 14.59 -3.50 -0.15
N LEU A 4 14.22 -3.95 -1.34
CA LEU A 4 12.95 -3.61 -1.98
C LEU A 4 12.09 -4.85 -2.16
N LEU A 5 10.87 -4.83 -1.61
CA LEU A 5 9.88 -5.89 -1.76
C LEU A 5 8.70 -5.44 -2.62
N SER A 6 8.20 -6.38 -3.41
CA SER A 6 6.91 -6.25 -4.09
C SER A 6 5.75 -6.33 -3.08
N PRO A 7 4.62 -5.64 -3.32
CA PRO A 7 3.44 -5.78 -2.48
C PRO A 7 2.80 -7.15 -2.63
N ALA A 8 1.97 -7.53 -1.65
CA ALA A 8 1.07 -8.67 -1.76
C ALA A 8 -0.37 -8.25 -2.10
N LYS A 9 -1.11 -9.13 -2.79
CA LYS A 9 -2.54 -8.89 -3.10
C LYS A 9 -3.45 -9.05 -1.86
N ARG A 10 -3.06 -9.92 -0.93
CA ARG A 10 -3.80 -10.18 0.29
C ARG A 10 -3.22 -9.31 1.40
N LEU A 11 -4.12 -8.77 2.21
CA LEU A 11 -3.79 -8.03 3.42
C LEU A 11 -4.43 -8.76 4.60
N ASN A 12 -3.77 -8.72 5.76
CA ASN A 12 -4.26 -9.18 7.04
C ASN A 12 -4.35 -8.00 8.01
N PHE A 13 -5.56 -7.73 8.50
CA PHE A 13 -5.83 -6.67 9.48
C PHE A 13 -6.24 -7.22 10.85
N ASP A 14 -6.01 -8.52 11.09
CA ASP A 14 -6.14 -9.09 12.42
C ASP A 14 -5.17 -8.39 13.39
N PRO A 15 -5.54 -8.24 14.68
CA PRO A 15 -4.70 -7.61 15.69
C PRO A 15 -3.30 -8.22 15.74
N SER A 16 -2.28 -7.37 15.87
CA SER A 16 -0.89 -7.80 16.09
C SER A 16 -0.53 -7.65 17.57
N ALA A 17 0.43 -8.46 18.03
CA ALA A 17 0.99 -8.35 19.37
C ALA A 17 2.01 -7.19 19.51
N HIS A 18 2.49 -6.63 18.40
CA HIS A 18 3.42 -5.51 18.42
C HIS A 18 2.74 -4.22 18.89
N THR A 19 3.45 -3.47 19.72
CA THR A 19 2.99 -2.18 20.28
C THR A 19 3.85 -0.99 19.82
N LEU A 20 4.77 -1.23 18.88
CA LEU A 20 5.61 -0.19 18.28
C LEU A 20 4.76 0.94 17.69
N GLY A 21 5.30 2.16 17.81
CA GLY A 21 4.74 3.34 17.18
C GLY A 21 4.66 3.15 15.66
N THR A 22 3.62 3.70 15.07
CA THR A 22 3.44 3.69 13.62
C THR A 22 3.94 4.98 12.99
N THR A 23 4.15 4.95 11.68
CA THR A 23 4.61 6.10 10.89
C THR A 23 3.64 6.40 9.76
N ARG A 24 3.72 7.60 9.20
CA ARG A 24 2.90 8.02 8.05
C ARG A 24 3.63 7.73 6.73
N PRO A 25 2.96 7.21 5.69
CA PRO A 25 3.54 7.09 4.35
C PRO A 25 4.12 8.42 3.85
N ALA A 26 5.31 8.37 3.25
CA ALA A 26 5.99 9.57 2.75
C ALA A 26 5.23 10.26 1.59
N LEU A 27 4.65 9.45 0.69
CA LEU A 27 3.92 9.93 -0.50
C LEU A 27 2.41 10.07 -0.27
N ILE A 28 2.01 10.50 0.93
CA ILE A 28 0.59 10.56 1.33
C ILE A 28 -0.22 11.60 0.54
N ASP A 29 0.37 12.74 0.17
CA ASP A 29 -0.32 13.75 -0.65
C ASP A 29 -0.67 13.18 -2.04
N ARG A 30 0.24 12.40 -2.62
CA ARG A 30 -0.02 11.64 -3.85
C ARG A 30 -1.06 10.56 -3.64
N THR A 31 -1.00 9.87 -2.51
CA THR A 31 -2.02 8.89 -2.14
C THR A 31 -3.41 9.53 -2.07
N ALA A 32 -3.52 10.76 -1.58
CA ALA A 32 -4.77 11.53 -1.55
C ALA A 32 -5.26 11.93 -2.95
N ASP A 33 -4.36 12.27 -3.87
CA ASP A 33 -4.72 12.49 -5.28
C ASP A 33 -5.33 11.22 -5.90
N LEU A 34 -4.71 10.06 -5.64
CA LEU A 34 -5.12 8.79 -6.18
C LEU A 34 -6.42 8.27 -5.54
N SER A 35 -6.61 8.47 -4.22
CA SER A 35 -7.84 8.09 -3.51
C SER A 35 -9.08 8.76 -4.12
N ARG A 36 -8.96 10.05 -4.48
CA ARG A 36 -10.03 10.80 -5.17
C ARG A 36 -10.33 10.28 -6.57
N ALA A 37 -9.34 9.69 -7.26
CA ALA A 37 -9.56 9.05 -8.55
C ALA A 37 -10.24 7.68 -8.37
N THR A 38 -9.80 6.88 -7.40
CA THR A 38 -10.37 5.55 -7.13
C THR A 38 -11.80 5.62 -6.60
N ALA A 39 -12.12 6.62 -5.77
CA ALA A 39 -13.46 6.84 -5.23
C ALA A 39 -14.53 7.20 -6.29
N LYS A 40 -14.11 7.51 -7.53
CA LYS A 40 -15.02 7.77 -8.66
C LYS A 40 -15.30 6.52 -9.51
N LEU A 41 -14.61 5.42 -9.24
CA LEU A 41 -14.77 4.19 -10.01
C LEU A 41 -16.04 3.46 -9.59
N SER A 42 -16.83 3.03 -10.57
CA SER A 42 -17.96 2.14 -10.30
C SER A 42 -17.49 0.71 -10.02
N LYS A 43 -18.27 -0.03 -9.23
CA LYS A 43 -18.08 -1.47 -8.98
C LYS A 43 -17.82 -2.26 -10.25
N ARG A 44 -18.63 -2.02 -11.30
CA ARG A 44 -18.48 -2.66 -12.62
C ARG A 44 -17.11 -2.35 -13.24
N LYS A 45 -16.65 -1.10 -13.18
CA LYS A 45 -15.34 -0.71 -13.71
C LYS A 45 -14.21 -1.39 -12.93
N ILE A 46 -14.31 -1.45 -11.61
CA ILE A 46 -13.34 -2.13 -10.74
C ILE A 46 -13.28 -3.62 -11.09
N LYS A 47 -14.43 -4.30 -11.18
CA LYS A 47 -14.54 -5.72 -11.55
C LYS A 47 -13.78 -6.02 -12.84
N THR A 48 -14.10 -5.31 -13.92
CA THR A 48 -13.49 -5.54 -15.24
C THR A 48 -12.01 -5.17 -15.27
N MET A 49 -11.62 -4.04 -14.68
CA MET A 49 -10.22 -3.57 -14.71
C MET A 49 -9.27 -4.46 -13.89
N MET A 50 -9.77 -4.99 -12.77
CA MET A 50 -8.97 -5.78 -11.84
C MET A 50 -9.14 -7.28 -11.98
N ASP A 51 -10.05 -7.72 -12.86
CA ASP A 51 -10.41 -9.13 -13.08
C ASP A 51 -10.80 -9.82 -11.76
N LEU A 52 -11.88 -9.31 -11.14
CA LEU A 52 -12.37 -9.75 -9.84
C LEU A 52 -13.73 -10.43 -9.94
N SER A 53 -14.05 -11.27 -8.95
CA SER A 53 -15.43 -11.70 -8.70
C SER A 53 -16.30 -10.51 -8.27
N ASP A 54 -17.63 -10.69 -8.28
CA ASP A 54 -18.55 -9.64 -7.82
C ASP A 54 -18.30 -9.27 -6.34
N ASP A 55 -18.14 -10.26 -5.47
CA ASP A 55 -17.87 -10.04 -4.04
C ASP A 55 -16.55 -9.28 -3.81
N LEU A 56 -15.49 -9.62 -4.55
CA LEU A 56 -14.21 -8.93 -4.43
C LEU A 56 -14.25 -7.52 -5.02
N ALA A 57 -15.01 -7.31 -6.10
CA ALA A 57 -15.21 -5.99 -6.68
C ALA A 57 -16.03 -5.08 -5.75
N GLU A 58 -17.07 -5.61 -5.12
CA GLU A 58 -17.84 -4.93 -4.08
C GLU A 58 -16.95 -4.50 -2.91
N LEU A 59 -16.22 -5.47 -2.34
CA LEU A 59 -15.34 -5.22 -1.21
C LEU A 59 -14.28 -4.17 -1.53
N ASN A 60 -13.66 -4.25 -2.71
CA ASN A 60 -12.64 -3.26 -3.09
C ASN A 60 -13.23 -1.88 -3.40
N TRP A 61 -14.45 -1.82 -3.95
CA TRP A 61 -15.17 -0.56 -4.10
C TRP A 61 -15.43 0.09 -2.75
N GLN A 62 -15.96 -0.66 -1.78
CA GLN A 62 -16.20 -0.16 -0.41
C GLN A 62 -14.91 0.36 0.22
N ARG A 63 -13.81 -0.36 0.05
CA ARG A 63 -12.48 0.09 0.51
C ARG A 63 -12.03 1.39 -0.14
N PHE A 64 -12.23 1.57 -1.44
CA PHE A 64 -11.93 2.84 -2.10
C PHE A 64 -12.84 3.98 -1.66
N GLN A 65 -14.09 3.70 -1.29
CA GLN A 65 -14.98 4.72 -0.75
C GLN A 65 -14.63 5.13 0.69
N ALA A 66 -14.15 4.18 1.49
CA ALA A 66 -13.81 4.40 2.90
C ALA A 66 -12.38 4.90 3.12
N LEU A 67 -11.54 4.87 2.09
CA LEU A 67 -10.14 5.26 2.18
C LEU A 67 -10.00 6.75 2.57
N ASP A 68 -9.39 7.00 3.71
CA ASP A 68 -9.08 8.34 4.21
C ASP A 68 -7.56 8.55 4.34
N PRO A 69 -6.91 9.31 3.44
CA PRO A 69 -5.46 9.55 3.47
C PRO A 69 -4.94 10.20 4.75
N ASP A 70 -5.79 10.90 5.52
CA ASP A 70 -5.39 11.58 6.74
C ASP A 70 -5.66 10.74 8.00
N SER A 71 -6.34 9.60 7.86
CA SER A 71 -6.60 8.69 8.96
C SER A 71 -5.33 8.01 9.44
N THR A 72 -5.20 7.94 10.76
CA THR A 72 -4.17 7.16 11.46
C THR A 72 -4.61 5.72 11.73
N ASP A 73 -5.84 5.37 11.36
CA ASP A 73 -6.38 4.02 11.54
C ASP A 73 -5.85 3.10 10.44
N GLY A 74 -5.36 1.94 10.86
CA GLY A 74 -4.83 0.94 9.95
C GLY A 74 -3.85 0.02 10.64
N LYS A 75 -3.00 -0.63 9.85
CA LYS A 75 -1.97 -1.55 10.34
C LYS A 75 -0.63 -1.24 9.64
N PRO A 76 0.51 -1.35 10.34
CA PRO A 76 1.83 -1.27 9.73
C PRO A 76 1.96 -2.15 8.48
N ALA A 77 2.52 -1.61 7.40
CA ALA A 77 2.64 -2.31 6.12
C ALA A 77 3.28 -3.70 6.24
N ALA A 78 4.37 -3.85 7.00
CA ALA A 78 5.05 -5.13 7.17
C ALA A 78 4.19 -6.20 7.87
N LEU A 79 3.27 -5.79 8.74
CA LEU A 79 2.35 -6.67 9.48
C LEU A 79 1.01 -6.85 8.75
N ALA A 80 0.71 -5.97 7.78
CA ALA A 80 -0.53 -5.96 7.03
C ALA A 80 -0.43 -6.76 5.73
N PHE A 81 0.69 -6.71 5.00
CA PHE A 81 0.81 -7.49 3.77
C PHE A 81 0.95 -8.99 4.06
N ALA A 82 0.17 -9.80 3.33
CA ALA A 82 0.15 -11.25 3.49
C ALA A 82 0.36 -11.96 2.14
N GLY A 83 1.39 -12.78 2.04
CA GLY A 83 1.76 -13.55 0.84
C GLY A 83 3.05 -14.31 1.07
N GLU A 84 3.55 -15.05 0.07
CA GLU A 84 4.74 -15.89 0.23
C GLU A 84 6.00 -15.11 0.67
N VAL A 85 6.23 -13.94 0.06
CA VAL A 85 7.33 -13.03 0.47
C VAL A 85 7.20 -12.60 1.93
N TYR A 86 5.98 -12.26 2.37
CA TYR A 86 5.72 -11.79 3.74
C TYR A 86 5.67 -12.92 4.76
N ARG A 87 5.35 -14.15 4.34
CA ARG A 87 5.56 -15.35 5.15
C ARG A 87 7.04 -15.58 5.41
N GLY A 88 7.89 -15.36 4.40
CA GLY A 88 9.34 -15.39 4.55
C GLY A 88 9.88 -14.27 5.44
N LEU A 89 9.33 -13.05 5.33
CA LEU A 89 9.68 -11.93 6.21
C LEU A 89 9.28 -12.20 7.67
N ASN A 90 8.15 -12.88 7.90
CA ASN A 90 7.61 -13.23 9.21
C ASN A 90 7.61 -12.06 10.21
N ALA A 91 7.03 -10.92 9.80
CA ALA A 91 7.12 -9.68 10.57
C ALA A 91 6.54 -9.79 12.00
N GLU A 92 5.53 -10.63 12.23
CA GLU A 92 4.96 -10.88 13.57
C GLU A 92 5.93 -11.64 14.51
N GLY A 93 7.01 -12.23 13.98
CA GLY A 93 8.04 -12.90 14.76
C GLY A 93 9.33 -12.10 14.92
N LEU A 94 9.41 -10.90 14.34
CA LEU A 94 10.57 -10.00 14.48
C LEU A 94 10.54 -9.32 15.84
N THR A 95 11.69 -8.94 16.39
CA THR A 95 11.70 -8.10 17.59
C THR A 95 11.40 -6.64 17.24
N ASP A 96 11.08 -5.83 18.24
CA ASP A 96 10.89 -4.39 18.02
C ASP A 96 12.16 -3.70 17.49
N ALA A 97 13.34 -4.20 17.88
CA ALA A 97 14.62 -3.73 17.34
C ALA A 97 14.80 -4.12 15.86
N ASP A 98 14.39 -5.32 15.47
CA ASP A 98 14.45 -5.77 14.08
C ASP A 98 13.48 -4.97 13.19
N LEU A 99 12.27 -4.69 13.67
CA LEU A 99 11.30 -3.84 12.96
C LEU A 99 11.79 -2.40 12.84
N THR A 100 12.43 -1.86 13.88
CA THR A 100 13.07 -0.54 13.83
C THR A 100 14.21 -0.52 12.82
N TRP A 101 15.07 -1.55 12.79
CA TRP A 101 16.12 -1.65 11.79
C TRP A 101 15.54 -1.78 10.37
N ALA A 102 14.50 -2.59 10.19
CA ALA A 102 13.82 -2.74 8.91
C ALA A 102 13.19 -1.42 8.45
N GLN A 103 12.73 -0.56 9.37
CA GLN A 103 12.15 0.73 9.04
C GLN A 103 13.09 1.59 8.17
N ASP A 104 14.39 1.49 8.41
CA ASP A 104 15.41 2.22 7.67
C ASP A 104 15.94 1.46 6.44
N HIS A 105 15.88 0.13 6.45
CA HIS A 105 16.55 -0.73 5.46
C HIS A 105 15.62 -1.46 4.50
N LEU A 106 14.30 -1.42 4.72
CA LEU A 106 13.30 -2.10 3.90
C LEU A 106 12.29 -1.11 3.31
N ARG A 107 11.97 -1.29 2.04
CA ARG A 107 10.89 -0.60 1.34
C ARG A 107 9.97 -1.60 0.66
N ILE A 108 8.68 -1.29 0.66
CA ILE A 108 7.61 -2.08 0.04
C ILE A 108 6.96 -1.23 -1.04
N LEU A 109 7.05 -1.65 -2.30
CA LEU A 109 6.34 -0.97 -3.39
C LEU A 109 4.83 -1.12 -3.22
N SER A 110 4.06 -0.12 -3.65
CA SER A 110 2.61 -0.10 -3.50
C SER A 110 1.94 0.64 -4.65
N GLY A 111 0.90 0.06 -5.24
CA GLY A 111 0.13 0.75 -6.28
C GLY A 111 -0.63 1.98 -5.74
N LEU A 112 -1.04 1.96 -4.47
CA LEU A 112 -1.82 3.04 -3.85
C LEU A 112 -0.96 4.05 -3.10
N TYR A 113 0.09 3.58 -2.42
CA TYR A 113 0.95 4.42 -1.57
C TYR A 113 2.32 4.73 -2.21
N GLY A 114 2.60 4.20 -3.41
CA GLY A 114 3.87 4.36 -4.11
C GLY A 114 4.94 3.47 -3.50
N VAL A 115 5.49 3.89 -2.36
CA VAL A 115 6.47 3.15 -1.58
C VAL A 115 6.18 3.34 -0.09
N LEU A 116 6.34 2.26 0.67
CA LEU A 116 6.05 2.18 2.09
C LEU A 116 7.28 1.69 2.84
N ARG A 117 7.44 2.19 4.07
CA ARG A 117 8.30 1.60 5.09
C ARG A 117 7.52 0.57 5.91
N PRO A 118 8.19 -0.39 6.58
CA PRO A 118 7.56 -1.40 7.41
C PRO A 118 6.48 -0.91 8.38
N LEU A 119 6.72 0.21 9.06
CA LEU A 119 5.86 0.80 10.08
C LEU A 119 4.91 1.86 9.53
N ASP A 120 4.88 2.10 8.21
CA ASP A 120 3.90 3.02 7.63
C ASP A 120 2.48 2.43 7.77
N VAL A 121 1.55 3.21 8.31
CA VAL A 121 0.14 2.80 8.45
C VAL A 121 -0.49 2.72 7.08
N ILE A 122 -1.13 1.58 6.80
CA ILE A 122 -1.97 1.41 5.62
C ILE A 122 -3.38 0.99 6.01
N GLN A 123 -4.36 1.44 5.22
CA GLN A 123 -5.74 0.96 5.25
C GLN A 123 -5.97 -0.18 4.27
N PRO A 124 -7.04 -0.98 4.41
CA PRO A 124 -7.34 -2.07 3.48
C PRO A 124 -7.60 -1.56 2.07
N TYR A 125 -6.91 -2.14 1.09
CA TYR A 125 -7.11 -1.82 -0.33
C TYR A 125 -6.70 -3.00 -1.21
N ARG A 126 -7.04 -2.93 -2.51
CA ARG A 126 -6.42 -3.75 -3.55
C ARG A 126 -6.18 -2.88 -4.78
N LEU A 127 -4.91 -2.55 -5.01
CA LEU A 127 -4.48 -1.82 -6.19
C LEU A 127 -3.07 -2.26 -6.60
N GLU A 128 -3.01 -3.10 -7.63
CA GLU A 128 -1.75 -3.56 -8.22
C GLU A 128 -1.17 -2.49 -9.15
N MET A 129 0.15 -2.34 -9.20
CA MET A 129 0.83 -1.30 -10.00
C MET A 129 0.49 -1.35 -11.50
N GLY A 130 0.21 -2.55 -12.03
CA GLY A 130 -0.14 -2.74 -13.45
C GLY A 130 -1.55 -2.30 -13.86
N ARG A 131 -2.38 -1.77 -12.95
CA ARG A 131 -3.77 -1.39 -13.27
C ARG A 131 -3.83 -0.03 -13.96
N LYS A 132 -4.69 0.07 -14.98
CA LYS A 132 -4.91 1.31 -15.74
C LYS A 132 -5.96 2.18 -15.07
N ILE A 133 -5.50 3.08 -14.21
CA ILE A 133 -6.35 4.12 -13.61
C ILE A 133 -6.00 5.46 -14.24
N LYS A 134 -6.97 6.05 -14.93
CA LYS A 134 -6.85 7.38 -15.47
C LYS A 134 -6.86 8.41 -14.34
N THR A 135 -5.84 9.25 -14.31
CA THR A 135 -5.70 10.36 -13.37
C THR A 135 -5.44 11.65 -14.16
N LYS A 136 -5.26 12.78 -13.46
CA LYS A 136 -4.82 14.02 -14.13
C LYS A 136 -3.40 13.91 -14.71
N LYS A 137 -2.59 12.96 -14.23
CA LYS A 137 -1.18 12.78 -14.60
C LYS A 137 -0.96 11.72 -15.70
N GLY A 138 -1.99 11.00 -16.13
CA GLY A 138 -1.86 10.00 -17.20
C GLY A 138 -2.92 8.89 -17.14
N GLU A 139 -2.68 7.83 -17.91
CA GLU A 139 -3.63 6.73 -18.13
C GLU A 139 -3.30 5.47 -17.31
N SER A 140 -2.16 5.46 -16.61
CA SER A 140 -1.69 4.35 -15.79
C SER A 140 -1.12 4.82 -14.45
N LEU A 141 -0.92 3.87 -13.52
CA LEU A 141 -0.23 4.17 -12.26
C LEU A 141 1.26 4.49 -12.47
N TYR A 142 1.89 3.96 -13.53
CA TYR A 142 3.26 4.33 -13.89
C TYR A 142 3.34 5.81 -14.27
N ASP A 143 2.40 6.32 -15.07
CA ASP A 143 2.34 7.75 -15.41
C ASP A 143 2.04 8.61 -14.17
N PHE A 144 1.14 8.12 -13.32
CA PHE A 144 0.74 8.82 -12.11
C PHE A 144 1.92 9.01 -11.13
N TRP A 145 2.65 7.93 -10.86
CA TRP A 145 3.78 7.94 -9.94
C TRP A 145 5.03 8.56 -10.56
N GLY A 146 5.24 8.41 -11.87
CA GLY A 146 6.38 9.00 -12.58
C GLY A 146 7.70 8.73 -11.86
N SER A 147 8.43 9.80 -11.52
CA SER A 147 9.68 9.74 -10.78
C SER A 147 9.52 9.77 -9.25
N ASP A 148 8.30 9.96 -8.71
CA ASP A 148 8.08 10.19 -7.27
C ASP A 148 8.59 9.00 -6.43
N ILE A 149 8.33 7.76 -6.86
CA ILE A 149 8.83 6.55 -6.18
C ILE A 149 10.37 6.48 -6.21
N ALA A 150 10.98 6.77 -7.36
CA ALA A 150 12.42 6.70 -7.51
C ALA A 150 13.13 7.79 -6.68
N ALA A 151 12.55 8.99 -6.62
CA ALA A 151 13.05 10.06 -5.78
C ALA A 151 13.03 9.67 -4.29
N GLU A 152 11.89 9.16 -3.80
CA GLU A 152 11.76 8.70 -2.42
C GLU A 152 12.74 7.56 -2.07
N LEU A 153 12.94 6.61 -2.98
CA LEU A 153 13.93 5.54 -2.78
C LEU A 153 15.36 6.08 -2.72
N ASN A 154 15.70 7.08 -3.53
CA ASN A 154 17.03 7.68 -3.53
C ASN A 154 17.32 8.49 -2.26
N GLU A 155 16.32 9.12 -1.65
CA GLU A 155 16.46 9.81 -0.36
C GLU A 155 16.74 8.83 0.79
N ALA A 156 16.35 7.57 0.64
CA ALA A 156 16.53 6.51 1.63
C ALA A 156 17.84 5.70 1.46
N LEU A 157 18.65 5.99 0.44
CA LEU A 157 19.92 5.29 0.16
C LEU A 157 21.11 5.89 0.91
#